data_AF-S8DM68-F1
#
_entry.id   AF-S8DM68-F1
#
_cell.length_a   1.000
_cell.length_b   1.000
_cell.length_c   1.000
_cell.angle_alpha   90.00
_cell.angle_beta   90.00
_cell.angle_gamma   90.00
#
_symmetry.space_group_name_H-M   'P 1'
#
loop_
_entity.id
_entity.type
_entity.pdbx_description
1 polymer ?
#
loop_
_entity_poly.entity_id
_entity_poly.type
_entity_poly.pdbx_seq_one_letter_code
_entity_poly.pdbx_strand_id
1 'polypeptide(L)'
;MASRPELQAPPEIFYNDEEARKYTSSSRIIGVQAELSERALELLALPDDDVPRLLLDIGCGSGLSGETLSENGHHWIGLDISGCMLNIALEREVEGDLLLGDMGQGLGMRPGVLDGAISISAVQWLCNADKSSHEPRIRLKAFFGSLYRSLSRGARAVLQVYPENMSQRELILGFAMRAGFSGGVVVDYPH
;
A
#
# COMPACT_ATOMS: atom_id res chain seq x y z
N MET A 1 4.81 2.35 25.68
CA MET A 1 5.08 1.93 24.29
C MET A 1 3.75 1.55 23.69
N ALA A 2 3.27 2.26 22.67
CA ALA A 2 2.09 1.79 21.95
C ALA A 2 2.46 0.48 21.24
N SER A 3 1.70 -0.59 21.46
CA SER A 3 1.94 -1.85 20.77
C SER A 3 1.62 -1.69 19.29
N ARG A 4 2.33 -2.43 18.43
CA ARG A 4 2.12 -2.44 16.97
C ARG A 4 0.63 -2.68 16.65
N PRO A 5 -0.02 -1.88 15.78
CA PRO A 5 -1.40 -2.07 15.36
C PRO A 5 -1.71 -3.52 14.96
N GLU A 6 -0.76 -4.14 14.25
CA GLU A 6 -0.79 -5.52 13.76
C GLU A 6 -1.00 -6.57 14.85
N LEU A 7 -0.62 -6.27 16.09
CA LEU A 7 -0.73 -7.19 17.24
C LEU A 7 -2.02 -6.98 18.04
N GLN A 8 -2.80 -5.94 17.73
CA GLN A 8 -3.98 -5.57 18.50
C GLN A 8 -5.26 -6.14 17.88
N ALA A 9 -5.45 -5.99 16.57
CA ALA A 9 -6.63 -6.44 15.86
C ALA A 9 -6.37 -6.46 14.33
N PRO A 10 -7.16 -7.21 13.54
CA PRO A 10 -7.18 -7.06 12.09
C PRO A 10 -7.35 -5.59 11.66
N PRO A 11 -6.81 -5.16 10.51
CA PRO A 11 -6.81 -3.76 10.11
C PRO A 11 -8.23 -3.18 9.97
N GLU A 12 -9.21 -3.99 9.53
CA GLU A 12 -10.61 -3.59 9.42
C GLU A 12 -11.31 -3.38 10.78
N ILE A 13 -10.75 -3.92 11.87
CA ILE A 13 -11.26 -3.75 13.24
C ILE A 13 -10.45 -2.70 13.99
N PHE A 14 -9.13 -2.67 13.77
CA PHE A 14 -8.22 -1.73 14.41
C PHE A 14 -8.56 -0.29 14.02
N TYR A 15 -8.73 -0.02 12.73
CA TYR A 15 -9.14 1.28 12.22
C TYR A 15 -10.66 1.40 12.17
N ASN A 16 -11.30 1.38 13.34
CA ASN A 16 -12.69 1.79 13.50
C ASN A 16 -12.84 3.32 13.35
N ASP A 17 -14.08 3.82 13.32
CA ASP A 17 -14.38 5.25 13.09
C ASP A 17 -13.58 6.21 13.99
N GLU A 18 -13.37 5.89 15.26
CA GLU A 18 -12.62 6.76 16.17
C GLU A 18 -11.11 6.72 15.91
N GLU A 19 -10.52 5.54 15.77
CA GLU A 19 -9.08 5.40 15.54
C GLU A 19 -8.67 5.91 14.15
N ALA A 20 -9.52 5.70 13.14
CA ALA A 20 -9.30 6.23 11.80
C ALA A 20 -9.30 7.78 11.77
N ARG A 21 -10.22 8.42 12.50
CA ARG A 21 -10.26 9.89 12.63
C ARG A 21 -9.07 10.44 13.43
N LYS A 22 -8.64 9.77 14.51
CA LYS A 22 -7.44 10.17 15.26
C LYS A 22 -6.18 10.05 14.42
N TYR A 23 -6.06 8.95 13.67
CA TYR A 23 -4.93 8.71 12.78
C TYR A 23 -4.84 9.81 11.71
N THR A 24 -5.96 10.12 11.06
CA THR A 24 -6.00 11.08 9.96
C THR A 24 -5.93 12.54 10.40
N SER A 25 -6.30 12.88 11.64
CA SER A 25 -6.22 14.26 12.15
C SER A 25 -4.86 14.61 12.78
N SER A 26 -3.94 13.64 12.92
CA SER A 26 -2.63 13.88 13.48
C SER A 26 -1.68 14.51 12.45
N SER A 27 -1.33 15.79 12.63
CA SER A 27 -0.38 16.50 11.76
C SER A 27 0.97 15.79 11.60
N ARG A 28 1.43 15.11 12.66
CA ARG A 28 2.64 14.30 12.61
C ARG A 28 2.49 13.07 11.72
N ILE A 29 1.34 12.39 11.76
CA ILE A 29 1.08 11.22 10.91
C ILE A 29 0.94 11.66 9.46
N ILE A 30 0.19 12.73 9.20
CA ILE A 30 0.05 13.34 7.87
C ILE A 30 1.44 13.64 7.28
N GLY A 31 2.30 14.36 8.01
CA GLY A 31 3.63 14.70 7.54
C GLY A 31 4.51 13.48 7.23
N VAL A 32 4.48 12.46 8.09
CA VAL A 32 5.24 11.22 7.85
C VAL A 32 4.70 10.46 6.64
N GLN A 33 3.38 10.34 6.49
CA GLN A 33 2.79 9.63 5.34
C GLN A 33 3.08 10.36 4.02
N ALA A 34 3.08 11.70 4.01
CA ALA A 34 3.48 12.48 2.85
C ALA A 34 4.95 12.24 2.48
N GLU A 35 5.88 12.34 3.44
CA GLU A 35 7.32 12.11 3.20
C GLU A 35 7.60 10.69 2.68
N LEU A 36 6.95 9.67 3.26
CA LEU A 36 7.08 8.29 2.78
C LEU A 36 6.50 8.10 1.38
N SER A 37 5.41 8.80 1.05
CA SER A 37 4.76 8.73 -0.27
C SER A 37 5.60 9.43 -1.34
N GLU A 38 6.15 10.61 -1.05
CA GLU A 38 7.09 11.32 -1.92
C GLU A 38 8.33 10.45 -2.19
N ARG A 39 8.89 9.85 -1.15
CA ARG A 39 10.04 8.94 -1.28
C ARG A 39 9.69 7.71 -2.12
N ALA A 40 8.50 7.14 -1.95
CA ALA A 40 8.05 6.02 -2.75
C ALA A 40 7.90 6.40 -4.23
N LEU A 41 7.38 7.59 -4.51
CA LEU A 41 7.22 8.12 -5.87
C LEU A 41 8.59 8.37 -6.53
N GLU A 42 9.56 8.92 -5.80
CA GLU A 42 10.94 9.08 -6.28
C GLU A 42 11.54 7.72 -6.69
N LEU A 43 11.39 6.69 -5.85
CA LEU A 43 11.90 5.34 -6.11
C LEU A 43 11.16 4.63 -7.25
N LEU A 44 9.91 5.02 -7.52
CA LEU A 44 9.15 4.53 -8.66
C LEU A 44 9.82 4.96 -9.99
N ALA A 45 10.56 6.07 -9.96
CA ALA A 45 11.34 6.62 -11.07
C ALA A 45 10.56 6.61 -12.39
N LEU A 46 9.37 7.20 -12.34
CA LEU A 46 8.54 7.43 -13.50
C LEU A 46 9.28 8.32 -14.51
N PRO A 47 9.02 8.19 -15.82
CA PRO A 47 9.63 9.07 -16.81
C PRO A 47 9.25 10.54 -16.57
N ASP A 48 10.24 11.42 -16.66
CA ASP A 48 10.08 12.87 -16.59
C ASP A 48 9.73 13.42 -17.98
N ASP A 49 8.49 13.14 -18.42
CA ASP A 49 7.96 13.48 -19.75
C ASP A 49 6.64 14.24 -19.71
N ASP A 50 6.26 14.76 -18.54
CA ASP A 50 5.00 15.47 -18.27
C ASP A 50 3.72 14.65 -18.60
N VAL A 51 3.82 13.33 -18.71
CA VAL A 51 2.66 12.46 -18.96
C VAL A 51 2.13 11.87 -17.65
N PRO A 52 0.87 12.17 -17.25
CA PRO A 52 0.23 11.55 -16.11
C PRO A 52 0.24 10.03 -16.20
N ARG A 53 0.49 9.36 -15.07
CA ARG A 53 0.49 7.91 -14.95
C ARG A 53 -0.76 7.44 -14.22
N LEU A 54 -1.22 6.24 -14.53
CA LEU A 54 -2.25 5.56 -13.74
C LEU A 54 -1.58 4.66 -12.69
N LEU A 55 -1.68 5.06 -11.43
CA LEU A 55 -1.04 4.39 -10.31
C LEU A 55 -2.07 3.65 -9.45
N LEU A 56 -1.63 2.59 -8.79
CA LEU A 56 -2.41 1.91 -7.75
C LEU A 56 -1.82 2.23 -6.38
N ASP A 57 -2.62 2.79 -5.49
CA ASP A 57 -2.30 2.99 -4.08
C ASP A 57 -2.91 1.86 -3.24
N ILE A 58 -2.07 0.98 -2.72
CA ILE A 58 -2.48 -0.26 -2.04
C ILE A 58 -2.40 -0.08 -0.53
N GLY A 59 -3.53 -0.27 0.15
CA GLY A 59 -3.71 0.15 1.53
C GLY A 59 -3.78 1.67 1.64
N CYS A 60 -4.58 2.30 0.77
CA CYS A 60 -4.63 3.76 0.62
C CYS A 60 -5.19 4.48 1.85
N GLY A 61 -5.83 3.75 2.78
CA GLY A 61 -6.37 4.29 4.02
C GLY A 61 -7.31 5.46 3.77
N SER A 62 -7.05 6.57 4.46
CA SER A 62 -7.79 7.82 4.33
C SER A 62 -7.33 8.71 3.17
N GLY A 63 -6.56 8.15 2.22
CA GLY A 63 -6.13 8.81 0.99
C GLY A 63 -4.90 9.71 1.13
N LEU A 64 -4.18 9.68 2.25
CA LEU A 64 -3.00 10.52 2.48
C LEU A 64 -1.90 10.32 1.42
N SER A 65 -1.62 9.06 1.07
CA SER A 65 -0.65 8.73 0.02
C SER A 65 -1.16 9.09 -1.37
N GLY A 66 -2.46 8.93 -1.60
CA GLY A 66 -3.12 9.32 -2.85
C GLY A 66 -3.09 10.82 -3.11
N GLU A 67 -3.21 11.67 -2.08
CA GLU A 67 -3.04 13.12 -2.22
C GLU A 67 -1.67 13.48 -2.80
N THR A 68 -0.60 12.84 -2.33
CA THR A 68 0.75 13.03 -2.90
C THR A 68 0.80 12.64 -4.38
N LEU A 69 0.08 11.59 -4.79
CA LEU A 69 0.00 11.20 -6.21
C LEU A 69 -0.73 12.26 -7.06
N SER A 70 -1.84 12.79 -6.55
CA SER A 70 -2.60 13.88 -7.19
C SER A 70 -1.78 15.16 -7.29
N GLU A 71 -1.08 15.55 -6.22
CA GLU A 71 -0.19 16.73 -6.18
C GLU A 71 0.95 16.64 -7.21
N ASN A 72 1.39 15.42 -7.54
CA ASN A 72 2.39 15.15 -8.57
C ASN A 72 1.77 14.91 -9.97
N GLY A 73 0.48 15.18 -10.15
CA GLY A 73 -0.19 15.15 -11.45
C GLY A 73 -0.48 13.74 -11.97
N HIS A 74 -0.60 12.74 -11.11
CA HIS A 74 -0.92 11.36 -11.49
C HIS A 74 -2.36 11.00 -11.16
N HIS A 75 -2.93 10.11 -11.98
CA HIS A 75 -4.22 9.50 -11.69
C HIS A 75 -3.99 8.26 -10.84
N TRP A 76 -4.89 7.99 -9.90
CA TRP A 76 -4.72 6.85 -9.03
C TRP A 76 -6.03 6.18 -8.63
N ILE A 77 -5.93 4.88 -8.35
CA ILE A 77 -6.98 4.08 -7.75
C ILE A 77 -6.47 3.66 -6.37
N GLY A 78 -7.26 3.87 -5.33
CA GLY A 78 -6.98 3.44 -3.97
C GLY A 78 -7.69 2.12 -3.65
N LEU A 79 -6.98 1.18 -3.03
CA LEU A 79 -7.58 -0.05 -2.49
C LEU A 79 -7.31 -0.14 -0.99
N ASP A 80 -8.36 -0.26 -0.18
CA ASP A 80 -8.22 -0.49 1.27
C ASP A 80 -9.27 -1.49 1.77
N ILE A 81 -8.94 -2.21 2.85
CA ILE A 81 -9.85 -3.18 3.48
C ILE A 81 -10.78 -2.51 4.50
N SER A 82 -10.41 -1.35 5.04
CA SER A 82 -11.18 -0.61 6.02
C SER A 82 -12.16 0.35 5.36
N GLY A 83 -13.46 0.03 5.45
CA GLY A 83 -14.51 0.94 5.02
C GLY A 83 -14.51 2.27 5.79
N CYS A 84 -14.11 2.28 7.06
CA CYS A 84 -14.01 3.50 7.87
C CYS A 84 -12.94 4.45 7.31
N MET A 85 -11.78 3.91 6.93
CA MET A 85 -10.71 4.68 6.29
C MET A 85 -11.16 5.27 4.95
N LEU A 86 -11.81 4.47 4.10
CA LEU A 86 -12.33 4.94 2.81
C LEU A 86 -13.42 6.00 2.98
N ASN A 87 -14.27 5.90 4.00
CA ASN A 87 -15.26 6.94 4.30
C ASN A 87 -14.58 8.27 4.65
N ILE A 88 -13.46 8.26 5.38
CA ILE A 88 -12.68 9.47 5.64
C ILE A 88 -12.06 10.00 4.35
N ALA A 89 -11.55 9.14 3.47
CA ALA A 89 -11.04 9.57 2.16
C ALA A 89 -12.16 10.25 1.32
N LEU A 90 -13.39 9.73 1.36
CA LEU A 90 -14.56 10.35 0.74
C LEU A 90 -14.92 11.71 1.37
N GLU A 91 -14.91 11.80 2.71
CA GLU A 91 -15.14 13.07 3.43
C GLU A 91 -14.10 14.15 3.08
N ARG A 92 -12.88 13.73 2.72
CA ARG A 92 -11.79 14.60 2.30
C ARG A 92 -11.80 14.95 0.81
N GLU A 93 -12.77 14.41 0.05
CA GLU A 93 -12.94 14.67 -1.38
C GLU A 93 -11.67 14.38 -2.19
N VAL A 94 -11.00 13.25 -1.90
CA VAL A 94 -9.81 12.83 -2.66
C VAL A 94 -10.15 12.61 -4.14
N GLU A 95 -9.20 12.88 -5.03
CA GLU A 95 -9.43 12.82 -6.47
C GLU A 95 -9.43 11.39 -7.04
N GLY A 96 -8.79 10.44 -6.36
CA GLY A 96 -8.66 9.06 -6.82
C GLY A 96 -9.92 8.22 -6.60
N ASP A 97 -10.11 7.21 -7.45
CA ASP A 97 -11.20 6.24 -7.28
C ASP A 97 -10.89 5.31 -6.10
N LEU A 98 -11.86 5.08 -5.22
CA LEU A 98 -11.69 4.27 -4.01
C LEU A 98 -12.39 2.92 -4.11
N LEU A 99 -11.66 1.85 -3.79
CA LEU A 99 -12.13 0.47 -3.81
C LEU A 99 -12.01 -0.16 -2.43
N LEU A 100 -13.14 -0.65 -1.92
CA LEU A 100 -13.15 -1.52 -0.74
C LEU A 100 -12.74 -2.94 -1.16
N GLY A 101 -11.57 -3.40 -0.69
CA GLY A 101 -11.04 -4.69 -1.08
C GLY A 101 -9.91 -5.21 -0.19
N ASP A 102 -9.82 -6.53 -0.11
CA ASP A 102 -8.73 -7.22 0.60
C ASP A 102 -7.60 -7.57 -0.39
N MET A 103 -6.48 -6.84 -0.31
CA MET A 103 -5.31 -7.07 -1.18
C MET A 103 -4.76 -8.51 -1.10
N GLY A 104 -5.00 -9.22 0.01
CA GLY A 104 -4.58 -10.61 0.19
C GLY A 104 -5.42 -11.63 -0.60
N GLN A 105 -6.54 -11.21 -1.19
CA GLN A 105 -7.35 -12.01 -2.11
C GLN A 105 -6.99 -11.74 -3.58
N GLY A 106 -6.12 -10.77 -3.82
CA GLY A 106 -5.75 -10.26 -5.14
C GLY A 106 -6.44 -8.93 -5.47
N LEU A 107 -5.86 -8.19 -6.41
CA LEU A 107 -6.20 -6.77 -6.62
C LEU A 107 -7.37 -6.51 -7.58
N GLY A 108 -7.88 -7.53 -8.27
CA GLY A 108 -9.05 -7.37 -9.16
C GLY A 108 -8.85 -6.50 -10.41
N MET A 109 -7.62 -6.02 -10.66
CA MET A 109 -7.31 -5.15 -11.80
C MET A 109 -7.11 -5.95 -13.10
N ARG A 110 -7.40 -5.31 -14.23
CA ARG A 110 -7.12 -5.88 -15.55
C ARG A 110 -5.60 -5.99 -15.78
N PRO A 111 -5.13 -6.98 -16.55
CA PRO A 111 -3.71 -7.11 -16.82
C PRO A 111 -3.12 -5.91 -17.57
N GLY A 112 -1.94 -5.44 -17.13
CA GLY A 112 -1.15 -4.44 -17.84
C GLY A 112 -1.70 -3.01 -17.87
N VAL A 113 -2.65 -2.66 -16.99
CA VAL A 113 -3.32 -1.34 -17.00
C VAL A 113 -2.67 -0.29 -16.11
N LEU A 114 -1.83 -0.70 -15.17
CA LEU A 114 -1.21 0.21 -14.21
C LEU A 114 0.22 0.53 -14.63
N ASP A 115 0.57 1.81 -14.62
CA ASP A 115 1.92 2.31 -14.93
C ASP A 115 2.87 2.18 -13.73
N GLY A 116 2.32 1.98 -12.53
CA GLY A 116 3.06 1.74 -11.31
C GLY A 116 2.14 1.45 -10.14
N ALA A 117 2.73 1.12 -9.00
CA ALA A 117 2.00 0.96 -7.76
C ALA A 117 2.82 1.44 -6.57
N ILE A 118 2.16 2.03 -5.59
CA ILE A 118 2.74 2.32 -4.28
C ILE A 118 1.94 1.61 -3.19
N SER A 119 2.59 1.39 -2.05
CA SER A 119 1.93 0.94 -0.83
C SER A 119 2.70 1.47 0.35
N ILE A 120 2.04 2.26 1.19
CA ILE A 120 2.67 2.90 2.35
C ILE A 120 2.08 2.28 3.61
N SER A 121 2.93 1.67 4.44
CA SER A 121 2.55 1.14 5.74
C SER A 121 1.46 0.03 5.71
N ALA A 122 1.29 -0.71 4.60
CA ALA A 122 0.18 -1.67 4.45
C ALA A 122 0.59 -3.14 4.25
N VAL A 123 1.57 -3.46 3.40
CA VAL A 123 1.81 -4.87 2.99
C VAL A 123 2.21 -5.79 4.15
N GLN A 124 2.79 -5.27 5.25
CA GLN A 124 3.12 -6.08 6.42
C GLN A 124 1.90 -6.77 7.05
N TRP A 125 0.68 -6.21 6.89
CA TRP A 125 -0.56 -6.81 7.37
C TRP A 125 -0.87 -8.17 6.72
N LEU A 126 -0.35 -8.45 5.51
CA LEU A 126 -0.49 -9.76 4.86
C LEU A 126 0.28 -10.88 5.57
N CYS A 127 1.21 -10.52 6.46
CA CYS A 127 1.97 -11.47 7.24
C CYS A 127 1.27 -11.88 8.54
N ASN A 128 0.17 -11.23 8.90
CA ASN A 128 -0.62 -11.56 10.08
C ASN A 128 -1.69 -12.60 9.75
N ALA A 129 -1.92 -13.51 10.69
CA ALA A 129 -2.88 -14.60 10.58
C ALA A 129 -4.10 -14.36 11.48
N ASP A 130 -4.75 -13.20 11.35
CA ASP A 130 -5.80 -12.79 12.29
C ASP A 130 -7.12 -13.57 12.19
N LYS A 131 -7.32 -14.32 11.09
CA LYS A 131 -8.42 -15.27 10.90
C LYS A 131 -7.85 -16.65 10.58
N SER A 132 -8.58 -17.72 10.90
CA SER A 132 -8.17 -19.10 10.59
C SER A 132 -7.97 -19.37 9.08
N SER A 133 -8.59 -18.54 8.23
CA SER A 133 -8.40 -18.56 6.77
C SER A 133 -7.22 -17.70 6.28
N HIS A 134 -6.60 -16.91 7.15
CA HIS A 134 -5.45 -16.07 6.79
C HIS A 134 -4.17 -16.89 6.88
N GLU A 135 -3.82 -17.57 5.79
CA GLU A 135 -2.50 -18.15 5.63
C GLU A 135 -1.60 -17.15 4.86
N PRO A 136 -0.56 -16.59 5.50
CA PRO A 136 0.26 -15.53 4.92
C PRO A 136 0.88 -15.88 3.56
N ARG A 137 1.31 -17.13 3.35
CA ARG A 137 1.97 -17.54 2.09
C ARG A 137 0.99 -17.53 0.92
N ILE A 138 -0.24 -17.99 1.12
CA ILE A 138 -1.31 -17.96 0.12
C ILE A 138 -1.69 -16.52 -0.20
N ARG A 139 -1.85 -15.67 0.84
CA ARG A 139 -2.21 -14.26 0.68
C ARG A 139 -1.13 -13.48 -0.07
N LEU A 140 0.14 -13.62 0.32
CA LEU A 140 1.27 -13.01 -0.39
C LEU A 140 1.39 -13.51 -1.84
N LYS A 141 1.13 -14.79 -2.09
CA LYS A 141 1.09 -15.35 -3.45
C LYS A 141 0.00 -14.71 -4.30
N ALA A 142 -1.22 -14.56 -3.75
CA ALA A 142 -2.33 -13.92 -4.44
C ALA A 142 -2.04 -12.43 -4.69
N PHE A 143 -1.56 -11.72 -3.68
CA PHE A 143 -1.18 -10.32 -3.74
C PHE A 143 -0.14 -10.07 -4.85
N PHE A 144 1.08 -10.60 -4.72
CA PHE A 144 2.15 -10.33 -5.69
C PHE A 144 1.84 -10.89 -7.08
N GLY A 145 1.17 -12.04 -7.18
CA GLY A 145 0.76 -12.61 -8.45
C GLY A 145 -0.28 -11.75 -9.18
N SER A 146 -1.20 -11.13 -8.45
CA SER A 146 -2.14 -10.18 -9.05
C SER A 146 -1.47 -8.85 -9.38
N LEU A 147 -0.68 -8.28 -8.47
CA LEU A 147 0.06 -7.03 -8.70
C LEU A 147 0.94 -7.11 -9.95
N TYR A 148 1.75 -8.17 -10.08
CA TYR A 148 2.62 -8.36 -11.24
C TYR A 148 1.84 -8.38 -12.56
N ARG A 149 0.67 -9.04 -12.58
CA ARG A 149 -0.17 -9.09 -13.79
C ARG A 149 -0.81 -7.75 -14.13
N SER A 150 -1.17 -6.97 -13.13
CA SER A 150 -1.87 -5.69 -13.30
C SER A 150 -0.95 -4.58 -13.81
N LEU A 151 0.35 -4.68 -13.53
CA LEU A 151 1.36 -3.72 -13.96
C LEU A 151 1.70 -3.87 -15.44
N SER A 152 1.87 -2.73 -16.12
CA SER A 152 2.34 -2.67 -17.50
C SER A 152 3.80 -3.13 -17.61
N ARG A 153 4.25 -3.50 -18.80
CA ARG A 153 5.60 -4.05 -18.98
C ARG A 153 6.65 -2.99 -18.64
N GLY A 154 7.48 -3.28 -17.64
CA GLY A 154 8.53 -2.38 -17.18
C GLY A 154 8.09 -1.41 -16.08
N ALA A 155 6.81 -1.40 -15.72
CA ALA A 155 6.31 -0.68 -14.56
C ALA A 155 6.94 -1.20 -13.26
N ARG A 156 6.99 -0.31 -12.27
CA ARG A 156 7.59 -0.58 -10.96
C ARG A 156 6.52 -0.58 -9.87
N ALA A 157 6.85 -1.21 -8.76
CA ALA A 157 6.06 -1.10 -7.53
C ALA A 157 6.99 -0.77 -6.36
N VAL A 158 6.62 0.20 -5.54
CA VAL A 158 7.37 0.58 -4.34
C VAL A 158 6.49 0.36 -3.12
N LEU A 159 6.93 -0.55 -2.25
CA LEU A 159 6.17 -0.99 -1.09
C LEU A 159 6.96 -0.66 0.18
N GLN A 160 6.56 0.42 0.85
CA GLN A 160 7.08 0.76 2.17
C GLN A 160 6.39 -0.14 3.21
N VAL A 161 7.19 -0.81 4.05
CA VAL A 161 6.72 -1.82 5.00
C VAL A 161 7.46 -1.73 6.33
N TYR A 162 6.79 -2.16 7.41
CA TYR A 162 7.36 -2.30 8.74
C TYR A 162 7.50 -3.77 9.14
N PRO A 163 8.50 -4.51 8.63
CA PRO A 163 8.67 -5.90 8.99
C PRO A 163 8.97 -6.06 10.49
N GLU A 164 8.44 -7.11 11.11
CA GLU A 164 8.72 -7.48 12.50
C GLU A 164 10.12 -8.04 12.68
N ASN A 165 10.57 -8.85 11.72
CA ASN A 165 11.86 -9.52 11.75
C ASN A 165 12.37 -9.78 10.34
N MET A 166 13.63 -10.23 10.23
CA MET A 166 14.25 -10.52 8.94
C MET A 166 13.53 -11.63 8.18
N SER A 167 13.00 -12.65 8.87
CA SER A 167 12.24 -13.73 8.24
C SER A 167 10.98 -13.22 7.52
N GLN A 168 10.27 -12.24 8.10
CA GLN A 168 9.10 -11.62 7.47
C GLN A 168 9.49 -10.79 6.24
N ARG A 169 10.59 -10.04 6.32
CA ARG A 169 11.16 -9.32 5.17
C ARG A 169 11.51 -10.30 4.04
N GLU A 170 12.23 -11.37 4.35
CA GLU A 170 12.62 -12.41 3.38
C GLU A 170 11.40 -13.11 2.77
N LEU A 171 10.36 -13.32 3.57
CA LEU A 171 9.10 -13.91 3.10
C LEU A 171 8.44 -13.02 2.03
N ILE A 172 8.27 -11.73 2.32
CA ILE A 172 7.68 -10.75 1.39
C ILE A 172 8.49 -10.71 0.08
N LEU A 173 9.81 -10.53 0.18
CA LEU A 173 10.70 -10.50 -0.99
C LEU A 173 10.65 -11.80 -1.78
N GLY A 174 10.66 -12.94 -1.09
CA GLY A 174 10.61 -14.25 -1.72
C GLY A 174 9.32 -14.50 -2.51
N PHE A 175 8.19 -13.88 -2.13
CA PHE A 175 6.96 -13.92 -2.91
C PHE A 175 6.95 -12.92 -4.07
N ALA A 176 7.51 -11.72 -3.89
CA ALA A 176 7.70 -10.76 -4.97
C ALA A 176 8.54 -11.35 -6.11
N MET A 177 9.72 -11.90 -5.78
CA MET A 177 10.62 -12.52 -6.76
C MET A 177 9.97 -13.72 -7.46
N ARG A 178 9.20 -14.54 -6.73
CA ARG A 178 8.46 -15.69 -7.31
C ARG A 178 7.34 -15.26 -8.25
N ALA A 179 6.73 -14.09 -8.05
CA ALA A 179 5.71 -13.57 -8.95
C ALA A 179 6.30 -13.03 -10.27
N GLY A 180 7.61 -12.74 -10.30
CA GLY A 180 8.33 -12.26 -11.47
C GLY A 180 8.95 -10.87 -11.31
N PHE A 181 8.83 -10.25 -10.14
CA PHE A 181 9.53 -9.00 -9.86
C PHE A 181 11.04 -9.21 -9.81
N SER A 182 11.77 -8.20 -10.26
CA SER A 182 13.21 -8.03 -10.04
C SER A 182 13.42 -6.71 -9.30
N GLY A 183 14.40 -6.65 -8.40
CA GLY A 183 14.67 -5.44 -7.62
C GLY A 183 15.37 -5.77 -6.31
N GLY A 184 15.17 -4.92 -5.30
CA GLY A 184 15.81 -5.07 -4.00
C GLY A 184 15.12 -4.28 -2.90
N VAL A 185 15.80 -4.18 -1.77
CA VAL A 185 15.35 -3.43 -0.59
C VAL A 185 16.16 -2.15 -0.49
N VAL A 186 15.46 -1.04 -0.29
CA VAL A 186 16.06 0.24 0.12
C VAL A 186 15.80 0.44 1.61
N VAL A 187 16.81 0.91 2.34
CA VAL A 187 16.69 1.25 3.77
C VAL A 187 17.26 2.65 3.95
N ASP A 188 16.37 3.63 4.07
CA ASP A 188 16.76 4.99 4.39
C ASP A 188 17.05 5.09 5.91
N TYR A 189 18.04 5.91 6.28
CA TYR A 189 18.49 6.15 7.67
C TYR A 189 18.77 4.89 8.52
N PRO A 190 19.72 4.01 8.12
CA PRO A 190 19.97 2.72 8.81
C PRO A 190 20.82 2.81 10.09
N HIS A 191 21.18 4.02 10.53
CA HIS A 191 22.21 4.28 11.56
C HIS A 191 21.66 4.48 12.96
#